data_AF-A0A6B2G1P0-F1
#
_entry.id   AF-A0A6B2G1P0-F1
#
_cell.length_a   1.000
_cell.length_b   1.000
_cell.length_c   1.000
_cell.angle_alpha   90.00
_cell.angle_beta   90.00
_cell.angle_gamma   90.00
#
_symmetry.space_group_name_H-M   'P 1'
#
loop_
_entity.id
_entity.type
_entity.pdbx_description
1 polymer ?
#
loop_
_entity_poly.entity_id
_entity_poly.type
_entity_poly.pdbx_seq_one_letter_code
_entity_poly.pdbx_strand_id
1 'polypeptide(L)'
;YGYFFFIVMVEHACSDKKKIKLLRQNFGQKFIVVREQRDIKQMFTTVFSRIQNQINTFQIIPKLKICILGFDDCLSLFLQEIVLFNMPKLNDISENTQFLYVPMAVGKLSKFLFATSPIYSSLFNDVEWSISCDNNSTDISQMVNRISAFIHGNTVPYLLPISTIFLKKFIPAGTDEENSTQMTIPFICVNLTIFFIPRKSLLDSIIKIQKVWYLNSHNQLAKKDHQQVQPKSLQK
;
A
#
# COMPACT_ATOMS: atom_id res chain seq x y z
N TYR A 1 16.47 26.14 -4.09
CA TYR A 1 16.32 24.92 -4.92
C TYR A 1 15.05 24.20 -4.49
N GLY A 2 14.01 24.25 -5.32
CA GLY A 2 12.67 23.75 -4.96
C GLY A 2 12.61 22.22 -5.02
N TYR A 3 11.81 21.62 -4.13
CA TYR A 3 11.47 20.20 -4.20
C TYR A 3 10.57 19.96 -5.42
N PHE A 4 10.85 18.92 -6.20
CA PHE A 4 9.85 18.37 -7.11
C PHE A 4 8.86 17.58 -6.26
N PHE A 5 7.56 17.79 -6.49
CA PHE A 5 6.55 16.99 -5.80
C PHE A 5 5.49 16.47 -6.74
N PHE A 6 5.00 15.27 -6.43
CA PHE A 6 3.84 14.65 -7.06
C PHE A 6 2.87 14.25 -5.95
N ILE A 7 1.59 14.45 -6.18
CA ILE A 7 0.52 13.94 -5.33
C ILE A 7 -0.14 12.82 -6.10
N VAL A 8 -0.22 11.65 -5.49
CA VAL A 8 -0.79 10.47 -6.09
C VAL A 8 -1.96 10.01 -5.26
N MET A 9 -3.13 9.92 -5.89
CA MET A 9 -4.36 9.48 -5.27
C MET A 9 -4.86 8.22 -5.96
N VAL A 10 -5.24 7.20 -5.18
CA VAL A 10 -5.93 6.04 -5.75
C VAL A 10 -7.41 6.38 -5.91
N GLU A 11 -8.00 6.13 -7.08
CA GLU A 11 -9.36 6.59 -7.44
C GLU A 11 -10.42 6.13 -6.43
N HIS A 12 -10.30 4.91 -5.91
CA HIS A 12 -11.24 4.40 -4.90
C HIS A 12 -11.09 5.04 -3.51
N ALA A 13 -10.01 5.80 -3.27
CA ALA A 13 -9.82 6.55 -2.03
C ALA A 13 -10.69 7.81 -1.96
N CYS A 14 -11.29 8.24 -3.07
CA CYS A 14 -12.31 9.27 -3.07
C CYS A 14 -13.34 9.03 -4.17
N SER A 15 -14.56 8.70 -3.75
CA SER A 15 -15.68 8.49 -4.65
C SER A 15 -16.17 9.78 -5.34
N ASP A 16 -15.79 10.96 -4.82
CA ASP A 16 -16.24 12.24 -5.33
C ASP A 16 -15.35 12.77 -6.47
N LYS A 17 -15.86 12.62 -7.69
CA LYS A 17 -15.21 13.13 -8.91
C LYS A 17 -15.04 14.65 -8.92
N LYS A 18 -15.91 15.42 -8.23
CA LYS A 18 -15.77 16.88 -8.12
C LYS A 18 -14.56 17.23 -7.26
N LYS A 19 -14.38 16.54 -6.14
CA LYS A 19 -13.22 16.68 -5.25
C LYS A 19 -11.91 16.38 -5.99
N ILE A 20 -11.87 15.27 -6.74
CA ILE A 20 -10.71 14.91 -7.59
C ILE A 20 -10.41 16.02 -8.61
N LYS A 21 -11.42 16.55 -9.28
CA LYS A 21 -11.26 17.63 -10.27
C LYS A 21 -10.69 18.90 -9.62
N LEU A 22 -11.18 19.28 -8.46
CA LEU A 22 -10.75 20.48 -7.73
C LEU A 22 -9.33 20.32 -7.17
N LEU A 23 -8.98 19.16 -6.62
CA LEU A 23 -7.60 18.85 -6.23
C LEU A 23 -6.65 18.94 -7.43
N ARG A 24 -7.07 18.41 -8.58
CA ARG A 24 -6.30 18.51 -9.83
C ARG A 24 -6.17 19.95 -10.33
N GLN A 25 -7.17 20.80 -10.14
CA GLN A 25 -7.08 22.23 -10.48
C GLN A 25 -6.08 22.97 -9.58
N ASN A 26 -6.06 22.66 -8.28
CA ASN A 26 -5.16 23.31 -7.32
C ASN A 26 -3.70 22.86 -7.47
N PHE A 27 -3.46 21.56 -7.67
CA PHE A 27 -2.11 21.00 -7.75
C PHE A 27 -1.59 20.84 -9.19
N GLY A 28 -2.45 21.03 -10.19
CA GLY A 28 -2.11 21.01 -11.60
C GLY A 28 -1.58 19.67 -12.08
N GLN A 29 -0.54 19.70 -12.92
CA GLN A 29 0.08 18.50 -13.52
C GLN A 29 0.79 17.59 -12.50
N LYS A 30 0.97 18.06 -11.26
CA LYS A 30 1.61 17.31 -10.18
C LYS A 30 0.64 16.33 -9.51
N PHE A 31 -0.68 16.47 -9.74
CA PHE A 31 -1.69 15.58 -9.18
C PHE A 31 -2.02 14.45 -10.17
N ILE A 32 -1.76 13.23 -9.74
CA ILE A 32 -1.93 12.00 -10.53
C ILE A 32 -2.96 11.13 -9.84
N VAL A 33 -3.94 10.67 -10.59
CA VAL A 33 -4.94 9.70 -10.12
C VAL A 33 -4.61 8.35 -10.74
N VAL A 34 -4.51 7.32 -9.91
CA VAL A 34 -4.26 5.93 -10.32
C VAL A 34 -5.46 5.08 -9.94
N ARG A 35 -5.82 4.07 -10.74
CA ARG A 35 -6.96 3.19 -10.46
C ARG A 35 -6.52 1.83 -9.95
N GLU A 36 -5.46 1.33 -10.55
CA GLU A 36 -4.94 0.00 -10.31
C GLU A 36 -3.41 -0.02 -10.23
N GLN A 37 -2.88 -1.15 -9.82
CA GLN A 37 -1.44 -1.34 -9.63
C GLN A 37 -0.62 -1.08 -10.91
N ARG A 38 -1.17 -1.41 -12.09
CA ARG A 38 -0.52 -1.12 -13.37
C ARG A 38 -0.35 0.38 -13.60
N ASP A 39 -1.31 1.19 -13.17
CA ASP A 39 -1.23 2.65 -13.27
C ASP A 39 -0.13 3.20 -12.37
N ILE A 40 0.04 2.62 -11.16
CA ILE A 40 1.13 2.99 -10.24
C ILE A 40 2.49 2.70 -10.89
N LYS A 41 2.65 1.53 -11.51
CA LYS A 41 3.87 1.17 -12.24
C LYS A 41 4.16 2.15 -13.38
N GLN A 42 3.16 2.40 -14.24
CA GLN A 42 3.29 3.34 -15.36
C GLN A 42 3.60 4.76 -14.89
N MET A 43 2.97 5.18 -13.78
CA MET A 43 3.26 6.46 -13.15
C MET A 43 4.73 6.53 -12.71
N PHE A 44 5.25 5.52 -11.99
CA PHE A 44 6.65 5.50 -11.59
C PHE A 44 7.57 5.58 -12.81
N THR A 45 7.35 4.76 -13.84
CA THR A 45 8.13 4.83 -15.09
C THR A 45 8.10 6.22 -15.71
N THR A 46 6.94 6.87 -15.75
CA THR A 46 6.77 8.20 -16.35
C THR A 46 7.41 9.30 -15.53
N VAL A 47 7.23 9.29 -14.21
CA VAL A 47 7.80 10.28 -13.29
C VAL A 47 9.32 10.17 -13.28
N PHE A 48 9.84 8.96 -13.08
CA PHE A 48 11.28 8.75 -12.99
C PHE A 48 12.00 8.94 -14.32
N SER A 49 11.39 8.61 -15.46
CA SER A 49 11.98 8.93 -16.77
C SER A 49 12.09 10.45 -16.99
N ARG A 50 11.09 11.24 -16.57
CA ARG A 50 11.16 12.70 -16.62
C ARG A 50 12.27 13.25 -15.74
N ILE A 51 12.40 12.72 -14.52
CA ILE A 51 13.47 13.11 -13.59
C ILE A 51 14.84 12.73 -14.18
N GLN A 52 14.97 11.52 -14.74
CA GLN A 52 16.21 11.09 -15.38
C GLN A 52 16.61 12.01 -16.54
N ASN A 53 15.64 12.44 -17.36
CA ASN A 53 15.91 13.40 -18.44
C ASN A 53 16.40 14.74 -17.89
N GLN A 54 15.85 15.23 -16.77
CA GLN A 54 16.34 16.43 -16.10
C GLN A 54 17.75 16.25 -15.54
N ILE A 55 18.03 15.11 -14.89
CA ILE A 55 19.39 14.79 -14.40
C ILE A 55 20.37 14.79 -15.56
N ASN A 56 20.02 14.16 -16.68
CA ASN A 56 20.89 14.13 -17.86
C ASN A 56 21.13 15.53 -18.46
N THR A 57 20.14 16.42 -18.37
CA THR A 57 20.22 17.78 -18.92
C THR A 57 20.98 18.74 -18.02
N PHE A 58 20.72 18.68 -16.71
CA PHE A 58 21.21 19.66 -15.73
C PHE A 58 22.30 19.12 -14.81
N GLN A 59 22.63 17.83 -14.89
CA GLN A 59 23.62 17.11 -14.07
C GLN A 59 23.41 17.27 -12.55
N ILE A 60 22.16 17.51 -12.13
CA ILE A 60 21.78 17.71 -10.73
C ILE A 60 20.65 16.74 -10.40
N ILE A 61 20.82 15.99 -9.29
CA ILE A 61 19.76 15.11 -8.77
C ILE A 61 18.78 15.96 -7.95
N PRO A 62 17.51 16.11 -8.38
CA PRO A 62 16.54 16.89 -7.65
C PRO A 62 16.07 16.16 -6.39
N LYS A 63 15.76 16.91 -5.33
CA LYS A 63 15.02 16.37 -4.18
C LYS A 63 13.56 16.15 -4.59
N LEU A 64 13.07 14.92 -4.45
CA LEU A 64 11.73 14.51 -4.84
C LEU A 64 10.86 14.25 -3.61
N LYS A 65 9.60 14.69 -3.64
CA LYS A 65 8.57 14.34 -2.67
C LYS A 65 7.40 13.65 -3.39
N ILE A 66 7.05 12.43 -3.03
CA ILE A 66 5.86 11.74 -3.56
C ILE A 66 4.85 11.62 -2.44
N CYS A 67 3.77 12.37 -2.54
CA CYS A 67 2.68 12.41 -1.56
C CYS A 67 1.57 11.46 -1.97
N ILE A 68 1.36 10.40 -1.20
CA ILE A 68 0.33 9.39 -1.40
C ILE A 68 -0.90 9.81 -0.60
N LEU A 69 -1.98 10.13 -1.29
CA LEU A 69 -3.27 10.47 -0.71
C LEU A 69 -4.19 9.24 -0.79
N GLY A 70 -4.53 8.63 0.35
CA GLY A 70 -5.38 7.45 0.33
C GLY A 70 -5.60 6.79 1.68
N PHE A 71 -6.13 5.57 1.66
CA PHE A 71 -6.24 4.72 2.84
C PHE A 71 -5.00 3.82 3.00
N ASP A 72 -4.95 3.05 4.09
CA ASP A 72 -3.80 2.18 4.39
C ASP A 72 -3.56 1.12 3.28
N ASP A 73 -4.62 0.67 2.60
CA ASP A 73 -4.53 -0.28 1.48
C ASP A 73 -3.90 0.34 0.21
N CYS A 74 -4.15 1.62 -0.03
CA CYS A 74 -3.55 2.38 -1.10
C CYS A 74 -2.03 2.41 -0.93
N LEU A 75 -1.55 2.72 0.28
CA LEU A 75 -0.11 2.74 0.56
C LEU A 75 0.56 1.38 0.29
N SER A 76 -0.12 0.27 0.58
CA SER A 76 0.42 -1.07 0.25
C SER A 76 0.62 -1.29 -1.23
N LEU A 77 -0.34 -0.87 -2.07
CA LEU A 77 -0.19 -0.98 -3.51
C LEU A 77 1.02 -0.19 -4.01
N PHE A 78 1.26 1.00 -3.42
CA PHE A 78 2.46 1.79 -3.70
C PHE A 78 3.74 1.10 -3.25
N LEU A 79 3.81 0.62 -2.01
CA LEU A 79 4.99 -0.05 -1.48
C LEU A 79 5.32 -1.33 -2.26
N GLN A 80 4.30 -2.10 -2.67
CA GLN A 80 4.47 -3.28 -3.51
C GLN A 80 5.15 -2.93 -4.82
N GLU A 81 4.65 -1.90 -5.51
CA GLU A 81 5.27 -1.46 -6.75
C GLU A 81 6.67 -0.92 -6.50
N ILE A 82 6.93 -0.16 -5.44
CA ILE A 82 8.29 0.33 -5.13
C ILE A 82 9.28 -0.84 -4.97
N VAL A 83 8.90 -1.90 -4.25
CA VAL A 83 9.75 -3.08 -4.06
C VAL A 83 9.94 -3.87 -5.37
N LEU A 84 8.92 -3.93 -6.23
CA LEU A 84 9.00 -4.59 -7.52
C LEU A 84 9.72 -3.77 -8.58
N PHE A 85 9.75 -2.45 -8.41
CA PHE A 85 10.34 -1.48 -9.33
C PHE A 85 11.87 -1.45 -9.15
N ASN A 86 12.51 -2.58 -9.47
CA ASN A 86 13.96 -2.72 -9.54
C ASN A 86 14.50 -2.09 -10.83
N MET A 87 14.92 -0.83 -10.75
CA MET A 87 15.65 -0.17 -11.84
C MET A 87 17.06 0.20 -11.33
N PRO A 88 18.15 -0.33 -11.93
CA PRO A 88 19.51 -0.14 -11.41
C PRO A 88 19.98 1.33 -11.34
N LYS A 89 19.42 2.23 -12.17
CA LYS A 89 19.70 3.68 -12.16
C LYS A 89 18.84 4.49 -11.19
N LEU A 90 17.93 3.82 -10.49
CA LEU A 90 16.94 4.47 -9.63
C LEU A 90 17.39 4.58 -8.18
N ASN A 91 18.45 3.87 -7.78
CA ASN A 91 18.93 3.86 -6.40
C ASN A 91 19.25 5.30 -5.93
N ASP A 92 19.99 6.08 -6.74
CA ASP A 92 20.35 7.46 -6.39
C ASP A 92 19.12 8.42 -6.34
N ILE A 93 18.13 8.20 -7.21
CA ILE A 93 16.87 8.98 -7.17
C ILE A 93 16.04 8.57 -5.96
N SER A 94 16.01 7.28 -5.63
CA SER A 94 15.26 6.74 -4.50
C SER A 94 15.79 7.26 -3.17
N GLU A 95 17.11 7.38 -3.02
CA GLU A 95 17.75 7.97 -1.83
C GLU A 95 17.39 9.46 -1.64
N ASN A 96 17.20 10.18 -2.75
CA ASN A 96 16.77 11.58 -2.76
C ASN A 96 15.25 11.77 -2.85
N THR A 97 14.48 10.69 -2.69
CA THR A 97 13.00 10.71 -2.72
C THR A 97 12.42 10.52 -1.33
N GLN A 98 11.55 11.45 -0.93
CA GLN A 98 10.76 11.34 0.28
C GLN A 98 9.33 10.93 -0.06
N PHE A 99 8.87 9.82 0.51
CA PHE A 99 7.47 9.41 0.43
C PHE A 99 6.70 10.03 1.60
N LEU A 100 5.61 10.71 1.28
CA LEU A 100 4.70 11.31 2.24
C LEU A 100 3.37 10.57 2.14
N TYR A 101 2.73 10.26 3.27
CA TYR A 101 1.41 9.65 3.30
C TYR A 101 0.42 10.66 3.89
N VAL A 102 -0.71 10.87 3.23
CA VAL A 102 -1.82 11.69 3.73
C VAL A 102 -3.05 10.80 3.84
N PRO A 103 -3.61 10.62 5.04
CA PRO A 103 -4.64 9.62 5.28
C PRO A 103 -6.00 10.19 4.88
N MET A 104 -6.71 9.53 3.97
CA MET A 104 -8.09 9.90 3.61
C MET A 104 -9.12 9.37 4.63
N ALA A 105 -8.73 8.43 5.49
CA ALA A 105 -9.52 8.00 6.64
C ALA A 105 -8.58 7.53 7.77
N VAL A 106 -9.11 7.48 9.00
CA VAL A 106 -8.35 7.02 10.15
C VAL A 106 -8.22 5.49 10.12
N GLY A 107 -7.05 5.02 9.71
CA GLY A 107 -6.65 3.62 9.67
C GLY A 107 -5.77 3.20 10.86
N LYS A 108 -5.13 2.04 10.75
CA LYS A 108 -4.19 1.56 11.76
C LYS A 108 -2.85 2.27 11.65
N LEU A 109 -2.37 2.47 10.41
CA LEU A 109 -1.12 3.19 10.17
C LEU A 109 -1.24 4.66 10.55
N SER A 110 -2.35 5.33 10.18
CA SER A 110 -2.55 6.73 10.53
C SER A 110 -2.56 6.94 12.05
N LYS A 111 -3.21 6.06 12.83
CA LYS A 111 -3.19 6.11 14.31
C LYS A 111 -1.78 6.01 14.88
N PHE A 112 -0.96 5.10 14.34
CA PHE A 112 0.44 5.00 14.72
C PHE A 112 1.20 6.30 14.40
N LEU A 113 1.03 6.85 13.20
CA LEU A 113 1.68 8.09 12.80
C LEU A 113 1.22 9.28 13.65
N PHE A 114 -0.05 9.36 14.05
CA PHE A 114 -0.56 10.37 14.98
C PHE A 114 0.11 10.30 16.35
N ALA A 115 0.34 9.09 16.87
CA ALA A 115 1.06 8.90 18.12
C ALA A 115 2.56 9.25 18.02
N THR A 116 3.13 9.14 16.82
CA THR A 116 4.58 9.24 16.60
C THR A 116 5.02 10.65 16.20
N SER A 117 4.16 11.42 15.53
CA SER A 117 4.48 12.75 15.04
C SER A 117 3.41 13.77 15.42
N PRO A 118 3.73 14.71 16.34
CA PRO A 118 2.81 15.78 16.74
C PRO A 118 2.38 16.66 15.56
N ILE A 119 3.29 16.93 14.62
CA ILE A 119 3.00 17.72 13.40
C ILE A 119 2.03 16.97 12.49
N TYR A 120 2.21 15.65 12.34
CA TYR A 120 1.31 14.84 11.55
C TYR A 120 -0.09 14.75 12.20
N SER A 121 -0.12 14.60 13.52
CA SER A 121 -1.35 14.59 14.32
C SER A 121 -2.12 15.92 14.19
N SER A 122 -1.45 17.06 14.33
CA SER A 122 -2.12 18.37 14.25
C SER A 122 -2.69 18.68 12.86
N LEU A 123 -2.18 18.07 11.79
CA LEU A 123 -2.65 18.29 10.43
C LEU A 123 -3.83 17.37 10.04
N PHE A 124 -3.90 16.17 10.59
CA PHE A 124 -4.77 15.10 10.07
C PHE A 124 -5.55 14.31 11.13
N ASN A 125 -5.34 14.55 12.43
CA ASN A 125 -6.02 13.86 13.53
C ASN A 125 -7.07 14.77 14.19
N ASP A 126 -7.93 15.37 13.38
CA ASP A 126 -9.07 16.15 13.86
C ASP A 126 -10.35 15.84 13.07
N VAL A 127 -11.46 16.29 13.62
CA VAL A 127 -12.79 16.05 13.05
C VAL A 127 -12.98 16.80 11.73
N GLU A 128 -12.38 17.98 11.59
CA GLU A 128 -12.49 18.81 10.38
C GLU A 128 -11.84 18.13 9.16
N TRP A 129 -10.69 17.48 9.35
CA TRP A 129 -10.04 16.67 8.33
C TRP A 129 -10.91 15.48 7.91
N SER A 130 -11.46 14.72 8.87
CA SER A 130 -12.33 13.58 8.56
C SER A 130 -13.56 14.02 7.75
N ILE A 131 -14.24 15.09 8.19
CA ILE A 131 -15.38 15.68 7.47
C ILE A 131 -14.95 16.14 6.07
N SER A 132 -13.77 16.73 5.92
CA SER A 132 -13.24 17.16 4.61
C SER A 132 -12.99 15.98 3.67
N CYS A 133 -12.57 14.83 4.20
CA CYS A 133 -12.38 13.60 3.42
C CYS A 133 -13.71 12.94 3.05
N ASP A 134 -14.65 12.85 4.00
CA ASP A 134 -15.90 12.10 3.85
C ASP A 134 -17.01 12.87 3.12
N ASN A 135 -17.14 14.18 3.35
CA ASN A 135 -18.23 14.96 2.77
C ASN A 135 -17.89 15.50 1.37
N ASN A 136 -18.89 15.49 0.49
CA ASN A 136 -18.80 16.01 -0.89
C ASN A 136 -18.99 17.54 -0.97
N SER A 137 -19.19 18.21 0.16
CA SER A 137 -19.57 19.63 0.26
C SER A 137 -18.58 20.49 1.04
N THR A 138 -17.53 19.90 1.61
CA THR A 138 -16.56 20.61 2.47
C THR A 138 -15.57 21.44 1.67
N ASP A 139 -15.01 22.46 2.33
CA ASP A 139 -14.07 23.41 1.75
C ASP A 139 -12.76 22.75 1.35
N ILE A 140 -12.63 22.44 0.05
CA ILE A 140 -11.43 21.86 -0.55
C ILE A 140 -10.21 22.76 -0.35
N SER A 141 -10.39 24.07 -0.13
CA SER A 141 -9.29 24.97 0.20
C SER A 141 -8.57 24.53 1.47
N GLN A 142 -9.30 24.10 2.51
CA GLN A 142 -8.66 23.62 3.75
C GLN A 142 -7.85 22.35 3.51
N MET A 143 -8.39 21.41 2.72
CA MET A 143 -7.68 20.19 2.34
C MET A 143 -6.39 20.50 1.56
N VAL A 144 -6.49 21.37 0.55
CA VAL A 144 -5.33 21.82 -0.24
C VAL A 144 -4.30 22.51 0.64
N ASN A 145 -4.72 23.35 1.57
CA ASN A 145 -3.83 24.06 2.49
C ASN A 145 -3.08 23.09 3.42
N ARG A 146 -3.78 22.12 4.03
CA ARG A 146 -3.16 21.11 4.91
C ARG A 146 -2.20 20.20 4.15
N ILE A 147 -2.59 19.72 2.97
CA ILE A 147 -1.71 18.92 2.09
C ILE A 147 -0.47 19.74 1.68
N SER A 148 -0.66 21.00 1.30
CA SER A 148 0.43 21.89 0.91
C SER A 148 1.36 22.17 2.09
N ALA A 149 0.82 22.44 3.27
CA ALA A 149 1.60 22.64 4.49
C ALA A 149 2.42 21.40 4.84
N PHE A 150 1.87 20.20 4.65
CA PHE A 150 2.59 18.95 4.87
C PHE A 150 3.72 18.72 3.85
N ILE A 151 3.48 18.99 2.57
CA ILE A 151 4.48 18.81 1.49
C ILE A 151 5.63 19.81 1.62
N HIS A 152 5.32 21.09 1.91
CA HIS A 152 6.32 22.15 2.00
C HIS A 152 6.94 22.26 3.40
N GLY A 153 6.27 21.69 4.41
CA GLY A 153 6.77 21.64 5.77
C GLY A 153 8.10 20.91 5.88
N ASN A 154 8.92 21.37 6.81
CA ASN A 154 10.18 20.73 7.16
C ASN A 154 9.90 19.64 8.21
N THR A 155 9.18 18.59 7.79
CA THR A 155 8.91 17.44 8.64
C THR A 155 10.12 16.53 8.64
N VAL A 156 10.62 16.16 9.81
CA VAL A 156 11.62 15.10 9.94
C VAL A 156 10.95 13.81 9.45
N PRO A 157 11.46 13.16 8.39
CA PRO A 157 10.84 11.95 7.87
C PRO A 157 10.92 10.87 8.94
N TYR A 158 9.78 10.25 9.24
CA TYR A 158 9.77 9.04 10.06
C TYR A 158 10.14 7.85 9.18
N LEU A 159 11.21 7.15 9.54
CA LEU A 159 11.61 5.92 8.86
C LEU A 159 10.64 4.81 9.26
N LEU A 160 9.75 4.45 8.34
CA LEU A 160 8.88 3.30 8.53
C LEU A 160 9.71 2.01 8.39
N PRO A 161 9.66 1.08 9.36
CA PRO A 161 10.30 -0.23 9.25
C PRO A 161 9.54 -1.09 8.23
N ILE A 162 9.85 -0.86 6.96
CA ILE A 162 9.32 -1.62 5.83
C ILE A 162 10.22 -2.84 5.66
N SER A 163 9.61 -4.03 5.69
CA SER A 163 10.27 -5.29 5.38
C SER A 163 9.47 -6.04 4.33
N THR A 164 10.07 -7.09 3.77
CA THR A 164 9.52 -7.81 2.62
C THR A 164 9.43 -9.30 2.94
N ILE A 165 8.26 -9.90 2.75
CA ILE A 165 8.05 -11.34 2.85
C ILE A 165 7.96 -11.95 1.45
N PHE A 166 8.61 -13.09 1.26
CA PHE A 166 8.54 -13.88 0.03
C PHE A 166 7.66 -15.11 0.26
N LEU A 167 6.49 -15.13 -0.35
CA LEU A 167 5.59 -16.27 -0.33
C LEU A 167 5.87 -17.13 -1.56
N LYS A 168 6.13 -18.42 -1.34
CA LYS A 168 6.20 -19.39 -2.43
C LYS A 168 4.95 -20.26 -2.40
N LYS A 169 4.30 -20.40 -3.55
CA LYS A 169 3.20 -21.35 -3.70
C LYS A 169 3.73 -22.76 -3.41
N PHE A 170 3.10 -23.46 -2.46
CA PHE A 170 3.42 -24.86 -2.21
C PHE A 170 2.94 -25.70 -3.40
N ILE A 171 3.86 -26.39 -4.06
CA ILE A 171 3.58 -27.35 -5.14
C ILE A 171 3.70 -28.75 -4.53
N PRO A 172 2.62 -29.55 -4.49
CA PRO A 172 2.69 -30.94 -4.05
C PRO A 172 3.64 -31.75 -4.95
N ALA A 173 4.36 -32.69 -4.35
CA ALA A 173 5.26 -33.58 -5.08
C ALA A 173 4.50 -34.30 -6.22
N GLY A 174 5.03 -34.22 -7.45
CA GLY A 174 4.44 -34.83 -8.64
C GLY A 174 3.63 -33.90 -9.56
N THR A 175 3.63 -32.59 -9.31
CA THR A 175 3.11 -31.58 -10.25
C THR A 175 4.24 -30.71 -10.78
N ASP A 176 4.24 -30.39 -12.08
CA ASP A 176 5.34 -29.68 -12.77
C ASP A 176 5.79 -28.43 -12.01
N GLU A 177 7.07 -28.41 -11.62
CA GLU A 177 7.69 -27.33 -10.84
C GLU A 177 7.75 -25.98 -11.57
N GLU A 178 7.50 -25.99 -12.89
CA GLU A 178 7.67 -24.84 -13.79
C GLU A 178 6.71 -23.67 -13.51
N ASN A 179 5.68 -23.87 -12.67
CA ASN A 179 4.70 -22.84 -12.32
C ASN A 179 4.80 -22.34 -10.86
N SER A 180 5.97 -22.47 -10.21
CA SER A 180 6.19 -21.93 -8.86
C SER A 180 6.18 -20.38 -8.86
N THR A 181 5.01 -19.79 -8.66
CA THR A 181 4.88 -18.34 -8.51
C THR A 181 5.37 -17.93 -7.12
N GLN A 182 6.49 -17.18 -7.07
CA GLN A 182 6.91 -16.46 -5.88
C GLN A 182 6.23 -15.09 -5.85
N MET A 183 5.62 -14.74 -4.72
CA MET A 183 5.01 -13.44 -4.48
C MET A 183 5.81 -12.69 -3.43
N THR A 184 6.17 -11.45 -3.74
CA THR A 184 6.88 -10.54 -2.85
C THR A 184 5.86 -9.56 -2.26
N ILE A 185 5.78 -9.47 -0.94
CA ILE A 185 4.82 -8.59 -0.24
C ILE A 185 5.59 -7.72 0.76
N PRO A 186 5.59 -6.39 0.62
CA PRO A 186 6.07 -5.51 1.66
C PRO A 186 5.06 -5.42 2.80
N PHE A 187 5.57 -5.28 4.01
CA PHE A 187 4.80 -5.03 5.22
C PHE A 187 5.50 -3.99 6.09
N ILE A 188 4.71 -3.25 6.86
CA ILE A 188 5.22 -2.32 7.87
C ILE A 188 5.08 -3.02 9.23
N CYS A 189 6.19 -3.15 9.96
CA CYS A 189 6.18 -3.73 11.30
C CYS A 189 6.08 -2.63 12.36
N VAL A 190 4.95 -2.51 13.04
CA VAL A 190 4.78 -1.50 14.08
C VAL A 190 4.48 -2.19 15.40
N ASN A 191 5.36 -2.06 16.40
CA ASN A 191 5.17 -2.56 17.77
C ASN A 191 4.63 -4.01 17.81
N LEU A 192 5.37 -4.96 17.21
CA LEU A 192 5.00 -6.40 17.06
C LEU A 192 3.74 -6.68 16.22
N THR A 193 3.01 -5.65 15.79
CA THR A 193 1.90 -5.78 14.85
C THR A 193 2.45 -5.72 13.43
N ILE A 194 2.42 -6.86 12.74
CA ILE A 194 2.69 -6.90 11.31
C ILE A 194 1.45 -6.37 10.59
N PHE A 195 1.56 -5.21 9.95
CA PHE A 195 0.56 -4.78 9.00
C PHE A 195 0.75 -5.57 7.71
N PHE A 196 0.16 -6.77 7.68
CA PHE A 196 -0.19 -7.40 6.42
C PHE A 196 -1.22 -6.51 5.77
N ILE A 197 -0.91 -6.02 4.58
CA ILE A 197 -1.88 -5.27 3.79
C ILE A 197 -2.23 -6.16 2.59
N PRO A 198 -3.03 -7.23 2.82
CA PRO A 198 -3.38 -8.18 1.79
C PRO A 198 -4.30 -7.52 0.76
N ARG A 199 -4.18 -7.92 -0.51
CA ARG A 199 -5.24 -7.66 -1.50
C ARG A 199 -6.55 -8.27 -1.00
N LYS A 200 -7.71 -7.67 -1.33
CA LYS A 200 -9.01 -8.36 -1.21
C LYS A 200 -8.97 -9.75 -1.84
N SER A 201 -8.37 -9.89 -3.03
CA SER A 201 -8.18 -11.18 -3.70
C SER A 201 -7.29 -12.16 -2.92
N LEU A 202 -6.37 -11.65 -2.10
CA LEU A 202 -5.46 -12.45 -1.28
C LEU A 202 -6.13 -12.85 0.03
N LEU A 203 -6.95 -11.96 0.62
CA LEU A 203 -7.89 -12.32 1.69
C LEU A 203 -8.85 -13.41 1.23
N ASP A 204 -9.47 -13.27 0.06
CA ASP A 204 -10.35 -14.28 -0.51
C ASP A 204 -9.62 -15.61 -0.74
N SER A 205 -8.38 -15.56 -1.22
CA SER A 205 -7.56 -16.77 -1.43
C SER A 205 -7.13 -17.39 -0.10
N ILE A 206 -6.73 -16.61 0.89
CA ILE A 206 -6.38 -17.09 2.23
C ILE A 206 -7.60 -17.68 2.93
N ILE A 207 -8.76 -17.01 2.86
CA ILE A 207 -10.03 -17.50 3.40
C ILE A 207 -10.44 -18.80 2.70
N LYS A 208 -10.25 -18.89 1.38
CA LYS A 208 -10.50 -20.11 0.61
C LYS A 208 -9.56 -21.24 1.02
N ILE A 209 -8.27 -20.97 1.19
CA ILE A 209 -7.27 -21.93 1.68
C ILE A 209 -7.61 -22.39 3.10
N GLN A 210 -7.95 -21.47 4.01
CA GLN A 210 -8.37 -21.78 5.37
C GLN A 210 -9.65 -22.63 5.40
N LYS A 211 -10.65 -22.30 4.57
CA LYS A 211 -11.86 -23.12 4.41
C LYS A 211 -11.56 -24.52 3.89
N VAL A 212 -10.72 -24.65 2.87
CA VAL A 212 -10.30 -25.94 2.30
C VAL A 212 -9.53 -26.77 3.35
N TRP A 213 -8.63 -26.14 4.10
CA TRP A 213 -7.88 -26.81 5.17
C TRP A 213 -8.81 -27.27 6.31
N TYR A 214 -9.73 -26.42 6.76
CA TYR A 214 -10.71 -26.75 7.80
C TYR A 214 -11.62 -27.92 7.38
N LEU A 215 -12.14 -27.89 6.15
CA LEU A 215 -12.98 -28.97 5.59
C LEU A 215 -12.22 -30.28 5.45
N ASN A 216 -10.96 -30.24 5.01
CA ASN A 216 -10.13 -31.45 4.90
C ASN A 216 -9.78 -32.03 6.26
N SER A 217 -9.49 -31.20 7.27
CA SER A 217 -9.22 -31.65 8.64
C SER A 217 -10.45 -32.31 9.27
N HIS A 218 -11.66 -31.75 9.08
CA HIS A 218 -12.89 -32.38 9.59
C HIS A 218 -13.31 -33.63 8.82
N ASN A 219 -13.08 -33.71 7.51
CA ASN A 219 -13.31 -34.93 6.74
C ASN A 219 -12.34 -36.07 7.13
N GLN A 220 -11.12 -35.74 7.57
CA GLN A 220 -10.20 -36.76 8.10
C GLN A 220 -10.58 -37.24 9.50
N LEU A 221 -11.15 -36.38 10.35
CA LEU A 221 -11.73 -36.77 11.64
C LEU A 221 -12.93 -37.70 11.45
N ALA A 222 -13.89 -37.34 10.57
CA ALA A 222 -15.06 -38.17 10.29
C ALA A 222 -14.70 -39.54 9.69
N LYS A 223 -13.63 -39.63 8.88
CA LYS A 223 -13.13 -40.91 8.35
C LYS A 223 -12.44 -41.78 9.41
N LYS A 224 -11.81 -41.18 10.43
CA LYS A 224 -11.24 -41.93 11.56
C LYS A 224 -12.32 -42.53 12.46
N ASP A 225 -13.42 -41.82 12.67
CA ASP A 225 -14.55 -42.32 13.47
C ASP A 225 -15.29 -43.49 12.81
N HIS A 226 -15.25 -43.59 11.47
CA HIS A 226 -15.81 -44.74 10.75
C HIS A 226 -14.87 -45.95 10.63
N GLN A 227 -13.56 -45.81 10.92
CA GLN A 227 -12.62 -46.93 10.89
C GLN A 227 -12.43 -47.63 12.25
N GLN A 228 -13.03 -47.14 13.34
CA GLN A 228 -12.98 -47.79 14.66
C GLN A 228 -14.13 -48.75 14.97
N VAL A 229 -15.05 -49.00 14.03
CA VAL A 229 -16.15 -49.97 14.22
C VAL A 229 -16.10 -51.05 13.14
N GLN A 230 -15.14 -51.97 13.25
CA GLN A 230 -15.29 -53.33 12.69
C GLN A 230 -15.16 -54.35 13.83
N PRO A 231 -16.20 -55.16 14.11
CA PRO A 231 -16.14 -56.16 15.17
C PRO A 231 -15.22 -57.31 14.75
N LYS A 232 -14.28 -57.66 15.63
CA LYS A 232 -13.48 -58.90 15.53
C LYS A 232 -14.44 -60.09 15.62
N SER A 233 -14.71 -60.73 14.49
CA SER A 233 -15.39 -62.03 14.44
C SER A 233 -14.50 -63.11 15.07
N LEU A 234 -15.12 -63.93 15.92
CA LEU A 234 -14.56 -65.08 16.63
C LEU A 234 -13.83 -66.05 15.70
N GLN A 235 -12.63 -66.45 16.10
CA GLN A 235 -12.07 -67.77 15.81
C GLN A 235 -11.62 -68.41 17.12
N LYS A 236 -12.50 -69.21 17.72
CA LYS A 236 -12.27 -70.56 18.23
C LYS A 236 -13.59 -71.13 18.74
#